data_AF-A0AAX3IZ33-F1
#
_entry.id   AF-A0AAX3IZ33-F1
#
_cell.length_a   1.000
_cell.length_b   1.000
_cell.length_c   1.000
_cell.angle_alpha   90.00
_cell.angle_beta   90.00
_cell.angle_gamma   90.00
#
_symmetry.space_group_name_H-M   'P 1'
#
loop_
_entity.id
_entity.type
_entity.pdbx_description
1 polymer ?
#
loop_
_entity_poly.entity_id
_entity_poly.type
_entity_poly.pdbx_seq_one_letter_code
_entity_poly.pdbx_strand_id
1 'polypeptide(L)'
;MTSAEFEAFMNQMDSLSARLDKQRAKFEKEKVQIDEKIAEKTKELENKRRKGECGRAWQVLQQRIDMGKTCEEDILAGIDKSPEAREVRGYLAQNMSYVRDSVEDADDEDNEAAQARVALDKGMTRLREWESQYAAQRNQAS
;
A
#
# COMPACT_ATOMS: atom_id res chain seq x y z
N MET A 1 -38.38 -11.52 24.51
CA MET A 1 -37.45 -10.46 24.93
C MET A 1 -38.13 -9.64 26.01
N THR A 2 -37.54 -9.60 27.19
CA THR A 2 -38.01 -8.75 28.28
C THR A 2 -37.53 -7.31 28.08
N SER A 3 -38.20 -6.33 28.69
CA SER A 3 -37.82 -4.89 28.60
C SER A 3 -36.34 -4.66 28.94
N ALA A 4 -35.82 -5.41 29.91
CA ALA A 4 -34.44 -5.30 30.37
C ALA A 4 -33.41 -5.79 29.33
N GLU A 5 -33.73 -6.83 28.55
CA GLU A 5 -32.84 -7.34 27.49
C GLU A 5 -32.77 -6.36 26.30
N PHE A 6 -33.90 -5.71 25.99
CA PHE A 6 -33.96 -4.69 24.94
C PHE A 6 -33.21 -3.42 25.35
N GLU A 7 -33.36 -2.95 26.60
CA GLU A 7 -32.58 -1.83 27.14
C GLU A 7 -31.08 -2.12 27.16
N ALA A 8 -30.67 -3.33 27.55
CA ALA A 8 -29.27 -3.74 27.51
C ALA A 8 -28.71 -3.72 26.08
N PHE A 9 -29.49 -4.18 25.10
CA PHE A 9 -29.12 -4.14 23.68
C PHE A 9 -29.00 -2.70 23.15
N MET A 10 -29.95 -1.81 23.46
CA MET A 10 -29.89 -0.40 23.06
C MET A 10 -28.67 0.31 23.66
N ASN A 11 -28.38 0.07 24.94
CA ASN A 11 -27.18 0.61 25.59
C ASN A 11 -25.88 0.09 24.93
N GLN A 12 -25.85 -1.17 24.50
CA GLN A 12 -24.73 -1.71 23.73
C GLN A 12 -24.61 -1.03 22.36
N MET A 13 -25.72 -0.83 21.64
CA MET A 13 -25.72 -0.11 20.36
C MET A 13 -25.25 1.34 20.48
N ASP A 14 -25.66 2.05 21.53
CA ASP A 14 -25.21 3.42 21.79
C ASP A 14 -23.72 3.47 22.10
N SER A 15 -23.23 2.51 22.90
CA SER A 15 -21.80 2.40 23.21
C SER A 15 -20.95 2.07 21.97
N LEU A 16 -21.48 1.25 21.05
CA LEU A 16 -20.82 0.90 19.80
C LEU A 16 -20.80 2.09 18.84
N SER A 17 -21.91 2.83 18.72
CA SER A 17 -22.00 4.05 17.93
C SER A 17 -20.98 5.10 18.41
N ALA A 18 -20.92 5.35 19.72
CA ALA A 18 -19.96 6.28 20.30
C ALA A 18 -18.50 5.86 20.05
N ARG A 19 -18.21 4.54 20.08
CA ARG A 19 -16.87 4.01 19.75
C ARG A 19 -16.54 4.18 18.26
N LEU A 20 -17.49 3.95 17.37
CA LEU A 20 -17.33 4.16 15.93
C LEU A 20 -17.05 5.62 15.61
N ASP A 21 -17.79 6.56 16.21
CA ASP A 21 -17.59 7.99 16.00
C ASP A 21 -16.21 8.43 16.48
N LYS A 22 -15.78 7.94 17.66
CA LYS A 22 -14.43 8.21 18.18
C LYS A 22 -13.34 7.64 17.27
N GLN A 23 -13.54 6.45 16.71
CA GLN A 23 -12.60 5.85 15.76
C GLN A 23 -12.57 6.62 14.44
N ARG A 24 -13.72 7.02 13.89
CA ARG A 24 -13.80 7.85 12.68
C ARG A 24 -13.08 9.17 12.84
N ALA A 25 -13.33 9.89 13.95
CA ALA A 25 -12.65 11.14 14.25
C ALA A 25 -11.14 10.96 14.38
N LYS A 26 -10.68 9.84 14.97
CA LYS A 26 -9.26 9.51 15.05
C LYS A 26 -8.67 9.24 13.65
N PHE A 27 -9.33 8.41 12.84
CA PHE A 27 -8.90 8.10 11.48
C PHE A 27 -8.83 9.34 10.60
N GLU A 28 -9.82 10.23 10.70
CA GLU A 28 -9.85 11.46 9.92
C GLU A 28 -8.69 12.39 10.29
N LYS A 29 -8.38 12.50 11.59
CA LYS A 29 -7.21 13.26 12.05
C LYS A 29 -5.89 12.64 11.59
N GLU A 30 -5.76 11.32 11.66
CA GLU A 30 -4.56 10.61 11.18
C GLU A 30 -4.40 10.73 9.67
N LYS A 31 -5.50 10.64 8.91
CA LYS A 31 -5.51 10.84 7.48
C LYS A 31 -4.99 12.21 7.08
N VAL A 32 -5.48 13.28 7.73
CA VAL A 32 -4.99 14.64 7.47
C VAL A 32 -3.48 14.76 7.72
N GLN A 33 -2.98 14.19 8.81
CA GLN A 33 -1.54 14.20 9.11
C GLN A 33 -0.70 13.40 8.10
N ILE A 34 -1.25 12.29 7.59
CA ILE A 34 -0.60 11.49 6.55
C ILE A 34 -0.57 12.28 5.23
N ASP A 35 -1.69 12.89 4.85
CA ASP A 35 -1.81 13.69 3.62
C ASP A 35 -0.83 14.88 3.64
N GLU A 36 -0.69 15.57 4.79
CA GLU A 36 0.29 16.65 4.99
C GLU A 36 1.73 16.16 4.80
N LYS A 37 2.09 15.02 5.40
CA LYS A 37 3.43 14.43 5.25
C LYS A 37 3.71 13.99 3.82
N ILE A 38 2.72 13.41 3.14
CA ILE A 38 2.85 13.04 1.72
C ILE A 38 3.10 14.30 0.90
N ALA A 39 2.32 15.37 1.10
CA ALA A 39 2.51 16.63 0.38
C ALA A 39 3.90 17.24 0.60
N GLU A 40 4.40 17.23 1.84
CA GLU A 40 5.75 17.68 2.16
C GLU A 40 6.81 16.85 1.42
N LYS A 41 6.71 15.53 1.49
CA LYS A 41 7.66 14.60 0.84
C LYS A 41 7.65 14.73 -0.68
N THR A 42 6.47 14.91 -1.27
CA THR A 42 6.32 15.16 -2.71
C THR A 42 7.07 16.44 -3.09
N LYS A 43 6.87 17.54 -2.36
CA LYS A 43 7.56 18.80 -2.63
C LYS A 43 9.08 18.70 -2.48
N GLU A 44 9.56 17.98 -1.46
CA GLU A 44 10.99 17.69 -1.31
C GLU A 44 11.53 16.92 -2.52
N LEU A 45 10.83 15.87 -2.95
CA LEU A 45 11.24 15.05 -4.09
C LEU A 45 11.27 15.83 -5.40
N GLU A 46 10.24 16.64 -5.67
CA GLU A 46 10.21 17.53 -6.83
C GLU A 46 11.43 18.46 -6.84
N ASN A 47 11.78 19.06 -5.69
CA ASN A 47 12.94 19.93 -5.59
C ASN A 47 14.26 19.20 -5.86
N LYS A 48 14.41 17.97 -5.36
CA LYS A 48 15.57 17.12 -5.67
C LYS A 48 15.66 16.81 -7.16
N ARG A 49 14.53 16.48 -7.80
CA ARG A 49 14.46 16.27 -9.25
C ARG A 49 14.82 17.53 -10.03
N ARG A 50 14.31 18.71 -9.66
CA ARG A 50 14.66 20.01 -10.28
C ARG A 50 16.17 20.31 -10.19
N LYS A 51 16.80 19.96 -9.06
CA LYS A 51 18.25 20.09 -8.86
C LYS A 51 19.08 19.02 -9.58
N GLY A 52 18.44 17.98 -10.13
CA GLY A 52 19.12 16.87 -10.80
C GLY A 52 19.67 15.80 -9.87
N GLU A 53 19.34 15.85 -8.58
CA GLU A 53 19.80 14.86 -7.58
C GLU A 53 19.22 13.45 -7.84
N CYS A 54 18.12 13.37 -8.59
CA CYS A 54 17.50 12.11 -9.01
C CYS A 54 17.94 11.64 -10.41
N GLY A 55 18.97 12.26 -10.99
CA GLY A 55 19.45 11.98 -12.34
C GLY A 55 18.80 12.87 -13.41
N ARG A 56 19.41 12.86 -14.60
CA ARG A 56 19.07 13.80 -15.69
C ARG A 56 17.67 13.54 -16.27
N ALA A 57 17.29 12.29 -16.48
CA ALA A 57 15.96 11.94 -16.99
C ALA A 57 14.85 12.47 -16.06
N TRP A 58 14.98 12.26 -14.75
CA TRP A 58 14.04 12.80 -13.77
C TRP A 58 14.00 14.32 -13.72
N GLN A 59 15.14 15.00 -13.91
CA GLN A 59 15.17 16.46 -13.98
C GLN A 59 14.37 17.00 -15.18
N VAL A 60 14.53 16.39 -16.35
CA VAL A 60 13.79 16.76 -17.56
C VAL A 60 12.30 16.44 -17.41
N LEU A 61 11.95 15.27 -16.86
CA LEU A 61 10.56 14.91 -16.60
C LEU A 61 9.92 15.85 -15.58
N GLN A 62 10.63 16.25 -14.52
CA GLN A 62 10.10 17.22 -13.55
C GLN A 62 9.80 18.57 -14.20
N GLN A 63 10.67 19.06 -15.09
CA GLN A 63 10.37 20.28 -15.85
C GLN A 63 9.11 20.13 -16.71
N ARG A 64 8.88 18.95 -17.30
CA ARG A 64 7.68 18.68 -18.10
C ARG A 64 6.42 18.56 -17.23
N ILE A 65 6.54 17.99 -16.03
CA ILE A 65 5.47 17.95 -15.01
C ILE A 65 5.12 19.37 -14.57
N ASP A 66 6.14 20.19 -14.26
CA ASP A 66 5.95 21.60 -13.87
C ASP A 66 5.25 22.42 -14.97
N MET A 67 5.48 22.07 -16.24
CA MET A 67 4.81 22.67 -17.41
C MET A 67 3.44 22.03 -17.75
N GLY A 68 2.97 21.04 -17.00
CA GLY A 68 1.72 20.33 -17.27
C GLY A 68 1.72 19.49 -18.55
N LYS A 69 2.90 19.13 -19.08
CA LYS A 69 3.05 18.35 -20.32
C LYS A 69 2.96 16.84 -20.12
N THR A 70 3.03 16.37 -18.88
CA THR A 70 2.98 14.97 -18.45
C THR A 70 2.74 14.93 -16.94
N CYS A 71 2.47 13.76 -16.38
CA CYS A 71 2.43 13.53 -14.94
C CYS A 71 3.18 12.24 -14.57
N GLU A 72 3.43 12.01 -13.28
CA GLU A 72 4.09 10.77 -12.81
C GLU A 72 3.31 9.52 -13.21
N GLU A 73 1.98 9.58 -13.17
CA GLU A 73 1.12 8.47 -13.57
C GLU A 73 1.29 8.15 -15.07
N ASP A 74 1.29 9.16 -15.94
CA ASP A 74 1.52 8.97 -17.38
C ASP A 74 2.91 8.37 -17.66
N ILE A 75 3.92 8.78 -16.88
CA ILE A 75 5.27 8.22 -16.96
C ILE A 75 5.26 6.75 -16.57
N LEU A 76 4.65 6.37 -15.44
CA LEU A 76 4.65 5.00 -14.94
C LEU A 76 3.76 4.06 -15.78
N ALA A 77 2.56 4.52 -16.17
CA ALA A 77 1.64 3.80 -17.04
C ALA A 77 2.17 3.63 -18.47
N GLY A 78 3.26 4.33 -18.81
CA GLY A 78 3.86 4.26 -20.13
C GLY A 78 3.12 5.08 -21.18
N ILE A 79 2.21 5.97 -20.79
CA ILE A 79 1.53 6.92 -21.68
C ILE A 79 2.55 7.94 -22.18
N ASP A 80 3.43 8.42 -21.32
CA ASP A 80 4.57 9.25 -21.74
C ASP A 80 5.61 8.39 -22.49
N LYS A 81 5.69 8.64 -23.81
CA LYS A 81 6.57 7.93 -24.74
C LYS A 81 7.93 8.58 -24.92
N SER A 82 8.24 9.65 -24.21
CA SER A 82 9.55 10.33 -24.28
C SER A 82 10.72 9.41 -23.92
N PRO A 83 11.93 9.71 -24.41
CA PRO A 83 13.14 8.97 -24.05
C PRO A 83 13.36 8.92 -22.53
N GLU A 84 13.17 10.05 -21.84
CA GLU A 84 13.40 10.16 -20.40
C GLU A 84 12.41 9.32 -19.60
N ALA A 85 11.13 9.28 -20.01
CA ALA A 85 10.12 8.44 -19.37
C ALA A 85 10.41 6.94 -19.58
N ARG A 86 10.91 6.56 -20.76
CA ARG A 86 11.36 5.18 -21.03
C ARG A 86 12.57 4.80 -20.18
N GLU A 87 13.54 5.69 -20.06
CA GLU A 87 14.75 5.49 -19.25
C GLU A 87 14.39 5.28 -17.78
N VAL A 88 13.56 6.17 -17.21
CA VAL A 88 13.07 6.06 -15.83
C VAL A 88 12.32 4.74 -15.61
N ARG A 89 11.41 4.36 -16.52
CA ARG A 89 10.73 3.07 -16.42
C ARG A 89 11.69 1.89 -16.53
N GLY A 90 12.73 2.00 -17.35
CA GLY A 90 13.79 1.01 -17.47
C GLY A 90 14.51 0.78 -16.14
N TYR A 91 14.91 1.85 -15.46
CA TYR A 91 15.52 1.76 -14.13
C TYR A 91 14.55 1.19 -13.09
N LEU A 92 13.28 1.58 -13.12
CA LEU A 92 12.28 0.99 -12.22
C LEU A 92 12.12 -0.51 -12.46
N ALA A 93 12.05 -0.94 -13.72
CA ALA A 93 11.92 -2.36 -14.07
C ALA A 93 13.14 -3.16 -13.63
N GLN A 94 14.36 -2.62 -13.79
CA GLN A 94 15.60 -3.26 -13.35
C GLN A 94 15.69 -3.35 -11.82
N ASN A 95 15.33 -2.27 -11.11
CA ASN A 95 15.31 -2.31 -9.65
C ASN A 95 14.26 -3.30 -9.13
N MET A 96 13.10 -3.36 -9.78
CA MET A 96 12.04 -4.31 -9.40
C MET A 96 12.45 -5.75 -9.70
N SER A 97 13.12 -6.01 -10.83
CA SER A 97 13.67 -7.35 -11.11
C SER A 97 14.73 -7.74 -10.09
N TYR A 98 15.62 -6.82 -9.71
CA TYR A 98 16.62 -7.07 -8.67
C TYR A 98 15.97 -7.42 -7.32
N VAL A 99 14.96 -6.65 -6.89
CA VAL A 99 14.21 -6.94 -5.66
C VAL A 99 13.53 -8.30 -5.76
N ARG A 100 12.85 -8.59 -6.87
CA ARG A 100 12.20 -9.89 -7.09
C ARG A 100 13.20 -11.04 -7.00
N ASP A 101 14.30 -10.95 -7.73
CA ASP A 101 15.32 -12.00 -7.75
C ASP A 101 15.92 -12.19 -6.34
N SER A 102 16.12 -11.09 -5.59
CA SER A 102 16.57 -11.15 -4.19
C SER A 102 15.58 -11.80 -3.21
N VAL A 103 14.29 -11.91 -3.54
CA VAL A 103 13.29 -12.59 -2.70
C VAL A 103 12.84 -13.93 -3.25
N GLU A 104 13.33 -14.34 -4.43
CA GLU A 104 12.97 -15.61 -5.08
C GLU A 104 14.03 -16.69 -4.89
N ASP A 105 15.28 -16.30 -4.63
CA ASP A 105 16.38 -17.24 -4.42
C ASP A 105 16.31 -17.88 -3.03
N ALA A 106 15.31 -18.76 -2.84
CA ALA A 106 15.08 -19.51 -1.60
C ALA A 106 16.02 -20.71 -1.43
N ASP A 107 16.81 -21.03 -2.46
CA ASP A 107 17.85 -22.06 -2.42
C ASP A 107 19.13 -21.54 -1.75
N ASP A 108 19.27 -20.22 -1.58
CA ASP A 108 20.29 -19.59 -0.74
C ASP A 108 19.83 -19.58 0.74
N GLU A 109 20.49 -20.40 1.56
CA GLU A 109 20.22 -20.53 3.00
C GLU A 109 20.51 -19.24 3.79
N ASP A 110 21.28 -18.31 3.23
CA ASP A 110 21.56 -17.02 3.87
C ASP A 110 20.62 -15.90 3.39
N ASN A 111 19.72 -16.20 2.44
CA ASN A 111 18.75 -15.23 1.94
C ASN A 111 17.50 -15.17 2.82
N GLU A 112 17.61 -14.43 3.92
CA GLU A 112 16.53 -14.22 4.91
C GLU A 112 15.23 -13.70 4.26
N ALA A 113 15.33 -12.88 3.21
CA ALA A 113 14.15 -12.30 2.54
C ALA A 113 13.37 -13.35 1.73
N ALA A 114 14.07 -14.23 1.01
CA ALA A 114 13.45 -15.36 0.32
C ALA A 114 12.84 -16.37 1.30
N GLN A 115 13.53 -16.65 2.42
CA GLN A 115 13.00 -17.51 3.48
C GLN A 115 11.74 -16.94 4.13
N ALA A 116 11.74 -15.64 4.42
CA ALA A 116 10.57 -14.95 4.97
C ALA A 116 9.36 -15.00 4.02
N ARG A 117 9.59 -14.84 2.70
CA ARG A 117 8.54 -15.00 1.68
C ARG A 117 7.95 -16.42 1.70
N VAL A 118 8.80 -17.45 1.70
CA VAL A 118 8.36 -18.86 1.75
C VAL A 118 7.56 -19.14 3.02
N ALA A 119 7.99 -18.63 4.17
CA ALA A 119 7.29 -18.78 5.44
C ALA A 119 5.91 -18.08 5.41
N LEU A 120 5.83 -16.89 4.84
CA LEU A 120 4.58 -16.13 4.68
C LEU A 120 3.58 -16.88 3.78
N ASP A 121 4.02 -17.41 2.63
CA ASP A 121 3.18 -18.17 1.71
C ASP A 121 2.59 -19.43 2.38
N LYS A 122 3.41 -20.15 3.17
CA LYS A 122 2.96 -21.29 3.97
C LYS A 122 1.92 -20.87 5.01
N GLY A 123 2.14 -19.73 5.69
CA GLY A 123 1.20 -19.17 6.65
C GLY A 123 -0.13 -18.78 6.03
N MET A 124 -0.10 -18.10 4.89
CA MET A 124 -1.30 -17.69 4.13
C MET A 124 -2.10 -18.89 3.63
N THR A 125 -1.43 -19.95 3.19
CA THR A 125 -2.09 -21.19 2.77
C THR A 125 -2.82 -21.84 3.94
N ARG A 126 -2.17 -21.97 5.09
CA ARG A 126 -2.80 -22.50 6.31
C ARG A 126 -4.00 -21.67 6.76
N LEU A 127 -3.90 -20.34 6.68
CA LEU A 127 -5.01 -19.45 7.03
C LEU A 127 -6.22 -19.70 6.11
N ARG A 128 -6.01 -19.80 4.80
CA ARG A 128 -7.09 -20.10 3.84
C ARG A 128 -7.74 -21.47 4.09
N GLU A 129 -6.93 -22.48 4.40
CA GLU A 129 -7.43 -23.80 4.76
C GLU A 129 -8.30 -23.74 6.02
N TRP A 130 -7.86 -22.98 7.03
CA TRP A 130 -8.61 -22.79 8.27
C TRP A 130 -9.91 -22.03 8.06
N GLU A 131 -9.90 -20.95 7.27
CA GLU A 131 -11.10 -20.20 6.88
C GLU A 131 -12.11 -21.09 6.14
N SER A 132 -11.64 -21.93 5.23
CA SER A 132 -12.47 -22.89 4.49
C SER A 132 -13.11 -23.93 5.40
N GLN A 133 -12.33 -24.50 6.33
CA GLN A 133 -12.84 -25.45 7.33
C GLN A 133 -13.86 -24.81 8.28
N TYR A 134 -13.60 -23.59 8.73
CA TYR A 134 -14.51 -22.84 9.61
C TYR A 134 -15.82 -22.50 8.90
N ALA A 135 -15.76 -22.07 7.64
CA ALA A 135 -16.95 -21.82 6.83
C ALA A 135 -17.79 -23.10 6.61
N ALA A 136 -17.14 -24.24 6.40
CA ALA A 136 -17.82 -25.53 6.27
C ALA A 136 -18.52 -25.96 7.58
N GLN A 137 -17.88 -25.79 8.74
CA GLN A 137 -18.47 -26.11 10.04
C GLN A 137 -19.66 -25.19 10.38
N ARG A 138 -19.57 -23.90 10.04
CA ARG A 138 -20.67 -22.94 10.25
C ARG A 138 -21.92 -23.32 9.45
N ASN A 139 -21.76 -23.83 8.24
CA ASN A 139 -22.88 -24.24 7.38
C ASN A 139 -23.51 -25.58 7.78
N GLN A 140 -22.83 -26.42 8.57
CA GLN A 140 -23.39 -27.67 9.10
C GLN A 140 -24.13 -27.47 10.44
N ALA A 141 -23.94 -26.32 11.10
CA ALA A 141 -24.57 -25.96 12.36
C ALA A 141 -25.82 -25.06 12.21
N SER A 142 -26.25 -24.78 10.96
CA SER A 142 -27.53 -24.15 10.61
C SER A 142 -28.46 -25.18 9.98
#